data_AF-A0ABD1AN93-F1
#
_entry.id   AF-A0ABD1AN93-F1
#
_cell.length_a   1.000
_cell.length_b   1.000
_cell.length_c   1.000
_cell.angle_alpha   90.00
_cell.angle_beta   90.00
_cell.angle_gamma   90.00
#
_symmetry.space_group_name_H-M   'P 1'
#
loop_
_entity.id
_entity.type
_entity.pdbx_description
1 polymer ?
#
loop_
_entity_poly.entity_id
_entity_poly.type
_entity_poly.pdbx_seq_one_letter_code
_entity_poly.pdbx_strand_id
1 'polypeptide(L)'
;MFKQNNASELMGTTDELIVEKAISYVSKCIKDFKKTIVMEADVQRFPQSLPHFFPGSYKHICMMRGSTSVRNMFVAGEWVINRHGSCSQEKAYVTGLEAANGVVDYVEEGGFA
;
A
#
# COMPACT_ATOMS: atom_id res chain seq x y z
N MET A 1 -16.67 -2.28 -11.78
CA MET A 1 -15.49 -3.07 -12.19
C MET A 1 -14.29 -2.14 -12.14
N PHE A 2 -13.44 -2.24 -11.11
CA PHE A 2 -12.30 -1.35 -10.93
C PHE A 2 -11.24 -1.68 -12.00
N LYS A 3 -10.75 -0.68 -12.72
CA LYS A 3 -9.68 -0.84 -13.72
C LYS A 3 -8.44 -1.36 -13.01
N GLN A 4 -8.09 -2.60 -13.28
CA GLN A 4 -6.91 -3.26 -12.72
C GLN A 4 -5.64 -2.59 -13.27
N ASN A 5 -4.69 -2.29 -12.39
CA ASN A 5 -3.35 -1.83 -12.76
C ASN A 5 -2.69 -2.84 -13.74
N ASN A 6 -1.81 -2.35 -14.62
CA ASN A 6 -1.05 -3.14 -15.61
C ASN A 6 -0.33 -4.37 -15.00
N ALA A 7 -0.06 -4.38 -13.69
CA ALA A 7 0.47 -5.54 -12.97
C ALA A 7 -0.39 -6.79 -13.11
N SER A 8 -1.69 -6.65 -13.39
CA SER A 8 -2.62 -7.77 -13.54
C SER A 8 -2.33 -8.60 -14.80
N GLU A 9 -1.74 -7.99 -15.82
CA GLU A 9 -1.28 -8.70 -17.03
C GLU A 9 -0.03 -9.54 -16.77
N LEU A 10 0.80 -9.14 -15.79
CA LEU A 10 1.99 -9.88 -15.38
C LEU A 10 1.65 -11.09 -14.50
N MET A 11 0.47 -11.13 -13.88
CA MET A 11 0.06 -12.21 -12.97
C MET A 11 0.05 -13.59 -13.61
N GLY A 12 -0.34 -13.69 -14.88
CA GLY A 12 -0.40 -14.95 -15.64
C GLY A 12 0.89 -15.29 -16.40
N THR A 13 1.93 -14.47 -16.27
CA THR A 13 3.20 -14.63 -17.00
C THR A 13 4.20 -15.41 -16.15
N THR A 14 5.13 -16.15 -16.77
CA THR A 14 6.20 -16.85 -16.05
C THR A 14 7.27 -15.88 -15.53
N ASP A 15 8.04 -16.31 -14.54
CA ASP A 15 9.08 -15.47 -13.92
C ASP A 15 10.15 -15.08 -14.93
N GLU A 16 10.53 -15.99 -15.82
CA GLU A 16 11.56 -15.77 -16.83
C GLU A 16 11.15 -14.65 -17.80
N LEU A 17 9.90 -14.65 -18.23
CA LEU A 17 9.34 -13.63 -19.12
C LEU A 17 9.20 -12.27 -18.42
N ILE A 18 8.91 -12.26 -17.11
CA ILE A 18 8.88 -11.02 -16.31
C ILE A 18 10.29 -10.43 -16.22
N VAL A 19 11.29 -11.27 -15.93
CA VAL A 19 12.70 -10.88 -15.86
C VAL A 19 13.22 -10.39 -17.21
N GLU A 20 12.91 -11.09 -18.30
CA GLU A 20 13.29 -10.68 -19.65
C GLU A 20 12.71 -9.31 -20.02
N LYS A 21 11.41 -9.09 -19.75
CA LYS A 21 10.77 -7.79 -19.95
C LYS A 21 11.41 -6.70 -19.10
N ALA A 22 11.70 -6.98 -17.82
CA ALA A 22 12.36 -6.03 -16.93
C ALA A 22 13.74 -5.61 -17.48
N ILE A 23 14.58 -6.57 -17.88
CA ILE A 23 15.90 -6.29 -18.47
C ILE A 23 15.77 -5.53 -19.79
N SER A 24 14.79 -5.87 -20.63
CA SER A 24 14.53 -5.14 -21.88
C SER A 24 14.18 -3.67 -21.63
N TYR A 25 13.38 -3.36 -20.61
CA TYR A 25 13.06 -1.99 -20.25
C TYR A 25 14.23 -1.26 -19.61
N VAL A 26 14.92 -1.89 -18.66
CA VAL A 26 16.12 -1.30 -18.01
C VAL A 26 17.20 -1.00 -19.04
N SER A 27 17.41 -1.89 -20.01
CA SER A 27 18.40 -1.71 -21.10
C SER A 27 18.06 -0.57 -22.07
N LYS A 28 16.79 -0.17 -22.16
CA LYS A 28 16.38 1.02 -22.93
C LYS A 28 16.71 2.30 -22.17
N CYS A 29 16.58 2.28 -20.85
CA CYS A 29 16.91 3.42 -19.99
C CYS A 29 18.42 3.57 -19.78
N ILE A 30 19.14 2.45 -19.62
CA ILE A 30 20.57 2.41 -19.30
C ILE A 30 21.25 1.40 -20.23
N LYS A 31 22.09 1.92 -21.14
CA LYS A 31 22.67 1.13 -22.25
C LYS A 31 23.62 0.02 -21.78
N ASP A 32 24.26 0.18 -20.63
CA ASP A 32 25.26 -0.76 -20.10
C ASP A 32 24.64 -2.11 -19.69
N PHE A 33 23.32 -2.14 -19.40
CA PHE A 33 22.59 -3.37 -19.08
C PHE A 33 22.31 -4.27 -20.28
N LYS A 34 22.62 -3.84 -21.51
CA LYS A 34 22.46 -4.70 -22.70
C LYS A 34 23.36 -5.94 -22.69
N LYS A 35 24.45 -5.92 -21.92
CA LYS A 35 25.43 -7.02 -21.84
C LYS A 35 25.48 -7.70 -20.47
N THR A 36 24.62 -7.29 -19.53
CA THR A 36 24.60 -7.86 -18.19
C THR A 36 23.87 -9.20 -18.16
N ILE A 37 24.38 -10.11 -17.35
CA ILE A 37 23.77 -11.42 -17.09
C ILE A 37 23.03 -11.34 -15.77
N VAL A 38 21.76 -11.76 -15.75
CA VAL A 38 20.99 -11.87 -14.50
C VAL A 38 21.54 -13.05 -13.70
N MET A 39 22.10 -12.78 -12.51
CA MET A 39 22.61 -13.82 -11.62
C MET A 39 21.50 -14.44 -10.77
N GLU A 40 20.57 -13.61 -10.31
CA GLU A 40 19.47 -14.01 -9.42
C GLU A 40 18.27 -13.10 -9.69
N ALA A 41 17.07 -13.66 -9.58
CA ALA A 41 15.82 -12.92 -9.66
C ALA A 41 14.79 -13.54 -8.71
N ASP A 42 14.10 -12.69 -7.96
CA ASP A 42 12.97 -13.08 -7.11
C ASP A 42 11.72 -12.35 -7.60
N VAL A 43 10.70 -13.13 -7.99
CA VAL A 43 9.43 -12.61 -8.52
C VAL A 43 8.31 -12.97 -7.56
N GLN A 44 7.96 -12.01 -6.72
CA GLN A 44 6.88 -12.15 -5.76
C GLN A 44 5.57 -11.61 -6.33
N ARG A 45 4.49 -12.41 -6.21
CA ARG A 45 3.16 -12.03 -6.65
C ARG A 45 2.26 -11.84 -5.44
N PHE A 46 1.72 -10.63 -5.30
CA PHE A 46 0.82 -10.29 -4.22
C PHE A 46 -0.55 -9.88 -4.76
N PRO A 47 -1.37 -10.85 -5.22
CA PRO A 47 -2.69 -10.54 -5.75
C PRO A 47 -3.53 -9.82 -4.69
N GLN A 48 -4.20 -8.74 -5.10
CA GLN A 48 -5.08 -7.96 -4.21
C GLN A 48 -4.39 -7.35 -2.98
N SER A 49 -3.05 -7.28 -2.94
CA SER A 49 -2.32 -6.62 -1.84
C SER A 49 -2.48 -5.11 -1.81
N LEU A 50 -2.73 -4.52 -2.98
CA LEU A 50 -3.00 -3.10 -3.15
C LEU A 50 -4.35 -2.88 -3.84
N PRO A 51 -5.47 -3.36 -3.26
CA PRO A 51 -6.78 -3.38 -3.92
C PRO A 51 -7.34 -1.97 -4.18
N HIS A 52 -6.65 -0.96 -3.68
CA HIS A 52 -7.11 0.40 -3.52
C HIS A 52 -6.04 1.43 -3.91
N PHE A 53 -4.92 0.97 -4.48
CA PHE A 53 -3.86 1.84 -4.99
C PHE A 53 -4.06 2.04 -6.50
N PHE A 54 -5.06 2.84 -6.87
CA PHE A 54 -5.34 3.21 -8.25
C PHE A 54 -5.72 4.69 -8.36
N PRO A 55 -5.47 5.36 -9.50
CA PRO A 55 -5.80 6.78 -9.65
C PRO A 55 -7.28 7.06 -9.35
N GLY A 56 -7.55 7.98 -8.41
CA GLY A 56 -8.90 8.33 -7.97
C GLY A 56 -9.47 7.50 -6.82
N SER A 57 -8.74 6.49 -6.34
CA SER A 57 -9.18 5.63 -5.22
C SER A 57 -9.39 6.38 -3.89
N TYR A 58 -8.61 7.45 -3.65
CA TYR A 58 -8.73 8.30 -2.45
C TYR A 58 -10.15 8.81 -2.22
N LYS A 59 -10.90 9.12 -3.28
CA LYS A 59 -12.28 9.61 -3.17
C LYS A 59 -13.27 8.54 -2.70
N HIS A 60 -12.97 7.26 -2.89
CA HIS A 60 -13.93 6.17 -2.70
C HIS A 60 -13.55 5.22 -1.55
N ILE A 61 -12.26 5.10 -1.24
CA ILE A 61 -11.75 4.10 -0.28
C ILE A 61 -11.28 4.75 1.02
N CYS A 62 -10.67 5.93 0.95
CA CYS A 62 -10.33 6.73 2.13
C CYS A 62 -11.58 7.49 2.60
N MET A 63 -12.62 6.76 3.02
CA MET A 63 -13.85 7.33 3.60
C MET A 63 -13.98 7.04 5.10
N MET A 64 -13.19 6.12 5.65
CA MET A 64 -13.22 5.82 7.07
C MET A 64 -12.39 6.85 7.84
N ARG A 65 -13.08 7.74 8.56
CA ARG A 65 -12.48 8.54 9.62
C ARG A 65 -12.11 7.59 10.77
N GLY A 66 -11.07 7.91 11.53
CA GLY A 66 -10.59 7.04 12.64
C GLY A 66 -11.66 6.72 13.69
N SER A 67 -12.70 7.57 13.79
CA SER A 67 -13.90 7.36 14.61
C SER A 67 -15.05 6.75 13.80
N THR A 68 -15.70 5.72 14.35
CA THR A 68 -16.89 5.08 13.75
C THR A 68 -18.18 5.48 14.48
N SER A 69 -19.34 5.05 13.98
CA SER A 69 -20.63 5.21 14.69
C SER A 69 -20.75 4.33 15.94
N VAL A 70 -19.85 3.35 16.10
CA VAL A 70 -19.78 2.47 17.25
C VAL A 70 -18.81 3.08 18.27
N ARG A 71 -19.32 3.42 19.46
CA ARG A 71 -18.61 4.24 20.46
C ARG A 71 -17.26 3.68 20.92
N ASN A 72 -17.08 2.37 20.92
CA ASN A 72 -15.88 1.68 21.38
C ASN A 72 -15.08 1.05 20.22
N MET A 73 -15.29 1.49 18.98
CA MET A 73 -14.58 0.99 17.80
C MET A 73 -13.76 2.10 17.15
N PHE A 74 -12.44 1.97 17.27
CA PHE A 74 -11.44 2.85 16.68
C PHE A 74 -10.77 2.14 15.50
N VAL A 75 -10.53 2.88 14.43
CA VAL A 75 -9.94 2.34 13.20
C VAL A 75 -8.60 3.02 12.95
N ALA A 76 -7.59 2.21 12.64
CA ALA A 76 -6.24 2.64 12.32
C ALA A 76 -5.76 2.02 11.00
N GLY A 77 -4.68 2.56 10.44
CA GLY A 77 -4.02 2.06 9.24
C GLY A 77 -3.98 3.07 8.09
N GLU A 78 -3.32 2.68 7.01
CA GLU A 78 -3.10 3.53 5.83
C GLU A 78 -4.39 4.05 5.19
N TRP A 79 -5.49 3.31 5.38
CA TRP A 79 -6.84 3.55 4.88
C TRP A 79 -7.57 4.69 5.60
N VAL A 80 -7.13 5.06 6.81
CA VAL A 80 -7.81 6.07 7.63
C VAL A 80 -7.55 7.46 7.07
N ILE A 81 -8.58 8.29 7.00
CA ILE A 81 -8.42 9.69 6.61
C ILE A 81 -7.80 10.46 7.77
N ASN A 82 -6.62 11.03 7.54
CA ASN A 82 -6.03 12.05 8.38
C ASN A 82 -5.48 13.19 7.51
N ARG A 83 -4.68 14.10 8.09
CA ARG A 83 -4.08 15.22 7.36
C ARG A 83 -3.00 14.77 6.34
N HIS A 84 -2.56 13.52 6.43
CA HIS A 84 -1.53 12.93 5.56
C HIS A 84 -2.16 12.24 4.35
N GLY A 85 -2.03 12.85 3.17
CA GLY A 85 -2.65 12.42 1.92
C GLY A 85 -1.94 11.27 1.19
N SER A 86 -1.54 10.21 1.89
CA SER A 86 -0.88 9.04 1.28
C SER A 86 -1.33 7.71 1.90
N CYS A 87 -0.96 6.58 1.28
CA CYS A 87 -0.84 5.29 1.96
C CYS A 87 0.66 5.06 2.20
N SER A 88 1.10 5.19 3.45
CA SER A 88 2.49 4.99 3.85
C SER A 88 2.56 4.30 5.21
N GLN A 89 3.67 3.60 5.44
CA GLN A 89 3.97 2.96 6.73
C GLN A 89 3.93 3.97 7.88
N GLU A 90 4.46 5.17 7.66
CA GLU A 90 4.38 6.29 8.62
C GLU A 90 2.92 6.59 9.00
N LYS A 91 2.03 6.66 8.02
CA LYS A 91 0.62 6.93 8.28
C LYS A 91 -0.05 5.80 9.04
N ALA A 92 0.25 4.54 8.71
CA ALA A 92 -0.25 3.41 9.47
C ALA A 92 0.17 3.49 10.95
N TYR A 93 1.40 3.91 11.21
CA TYR A 93 1.92 4.12 12.55
C TYR A 93 1.21 5.26 13.28
N VAL A 94 1.15 6.45 12.67
CA VAL A 94 0.53 7.64 13.27
C VAL A 94 -0.96 7.41 13.55
N THR A 95 -1.70 6.83 12.62
CA THR A 95 -3.13 6.53 12.81
C THR A 95 -3.35 5.46 13.89
N GLY A 96 -2.39 4.56 14.10
CA GLY A 96 -2.38 3.64 15.24
C GLY A 96 -2.26 4.38 16.57
N LEU A 97 -1.35 5.35 16.67
CA LEU A 97 -1.22 6.18 17.87
C LEU A 97 -2.47 7.04 18.12
N GLU A 98 -3.04 7.64 17.06
CA GLU A 98 -4.29 8.41 17.15
C GLU A 98 -5.45 7.54 17.65
N ALA A 99 -5.59 6.31 17.14
CA ALA A 99 -6.62 5.37 17.59
C ALA A 99 -6.39 4.93 19.05
N ALA A 100 -5.15 4.68 19.45
CA ALA A 100 -4.81 4.32 20.82
C ALA A 100 -5.13 5.45 21.81
N ASN A 101 -4.81 6.70 21.47
CA ASN A 101 -5.21 7.86 22.28
C ASN A 101 -6.74 7.94 22.41
N GLY A 102 -7.49 7.70 21.33
CA GLY A 102 -8.95 7.65 21.37
C GLY A 102 -9.50 6.56 22.31
N VAL A 103 -8.83 5.42 22.42
CA VAL A 103 -9.19 4.37 23.38
C VAL A 103 -8.98 4.86 24.80
N VAL A 104 -7.82 5.45 25.10
CA VAL A 104 -7.50 6.01 26.44
C VAL A 104 -8.53 7.06 26.85
N ASP A 105 -8.85 7.98 25.94
CA ASP A 105 -9.88 9.01 26.17
C ASP A 105 -11.27 8.41 26.42
N TYR A 106 -11.60 7.27 25.78
CA TYR A 106 -12.90 6.61 25.95
C TYR A 106 -13.03 5.84 27.27
N VAL A 107 -11.95 5.18 27.71
CA VAL A 107 -11.97 4.45 28.99
C VAL A 107 -11.72 5.36 30.20
N GLU A 108 -11.26 6.59 29.98
CA GLU A 108 -10.87 7.57 31.01
C GLU A 108 -9.79 7.03 31.98
N GLU A 109 -9.11 5.94 31.59
CA GLU A 109 -8.05 5.26 32.33
C GLU A 109 -6.72 5.41 31.57
N GLY A 110 -5.89 6.33 32.03
CA GLY A 110 -4.54 6.57 31.49
C GLY A 110 -3.93 7.84 32.06
N GLY A 111 -2.65 7.81 32.39
CA GLY A 111 -1.88 8.99 32.78
C GLY A 111 -1.14 9.57 31.58
N PHE A 112 -1.01 10.89 31.51
CA PHE A 112 -0.06 11.52 30.59
C PHE A 112 1.34 10.97 30.89
N ALA A 113 2.00 10.41 29.86
CA ALA A 113 3.43 10.11 29.92
C ALA A 113 4.26 11.39 29.87
#